data_AF-A0A6A7LXJ3-F1
#
_entry.id   AF-A0A6A7LXJ3-F1
#
_cell.length_a   1.000
_cell.length_b   1.000
_cell.length_c   1.000
_cell.angle_alpha   90.00
_cell.angle_beta   90.00
_cell.angle_gamma   90.00
#
_symmetry.space_group_name_H-M   'P 1'
#
loop_
_entity.id
_entity.type
_entity.pdbx_description
1 polymer ?
#
loop_
_entity_poly.entity_id
_entity_poly.type
_entity_poly.pdbx_seq_one_letter_code
_entity_poly.pdbx_strand_id
1 'polypeptide(L)'
;MSTLTAGMASSHAATVVEPAKWDKGRAANRENYKRRYGTEPAIHPKALQETMDIRESRYKWIRDGLDFLRAKLQEVRPDAVILVGDDQDENFSE
;
A
#
# COMPACT_ATOMS: atom_id res chain seq x y z
N MET A 1 7.04 -26.73 20.93
CA MET A 1 6.76 -26.90 19.49
C MET A 1 6.37 -25.55 18.94
N SER A 2 6.91 -25.17 17.79
CA SER A 2 6.51 -23.94 17.08
C SER A 2 5.28 -24.22 16.21
N THR A 3 4.40 -23.22 16.05
CA THR A 3 3.18 -23.36 15.26
C THR A 3 2.93 -22.11 14.42
N LEU A 4 2.37 -22.28 13.21
CA LEU A 4 1.84 -21.19 12.41
C LEU A 4 0.38 -20.96 12.80
N THR A 5 0.08 -19.80 13.37
CA THR A 5 -1.24 -19.51 13.94
C THR A 5 -2.20 -18.84 12.95
N ALA A 6 -1.68 -18.14 11.94
CA ALA A 6 -2.47 -17.50 10.89
C ALA A 6 -1.65 -17.26 9.63
N GLY A 7 -2.33 -17.19 8.48
CA GLY A 7 -1.81 -16.68 7.21
C GLY A 7 -2.73 -15.56 6.70
N MET A 8 -2.15 -14.43 6.28
CA MET A 8 -2.88 -13.25 5.83
C MET A 8 -2.18 -12.65 4.60
N ALA A 9 -2.93 -11.95 3.76
CA ALA A 9 -2.40 -11.23 2.60
C ALA A 9 -3.11 -9.89 2.45
N SER A 10 -2.35 -8.86 2.05
CA SER A 10 -2.83 -7.54 1.68
C SER A 10 -1.95 -6.99 0.55
N SER A 11 -2.49 -6.07 -0.23
CA SER A 11 -1.65 -5.23 -1.09
C SER A 11 -0.77 -4.32 -0.22
N HIS A 12 0.41 -3.96 -0.72
CA HIS A 12 1.33 -2.96 -0.16
C HIS A 12 1.44 -1.71 -1.07
N ALA A 13 0.48 -1.52 -1.99
CA ALA A 13 0.47 -0.39 -2.90
C ALA A 13 0.42 0.96 -2.16
N ALA A 14 0.90 2.04 -2.80
CA ALA A 14 0.95 3.38 -2.22
C ALA A 14 -0.40 3.98 -1.78
N THR A 15 -1.54 3.35 -2.13
CA THR A 15 -2.89 3.78 -1.76
C THR A 15 -3.42 3.13 -0.48
N VAL A 16 -2.65 2.25 0.19
CA VAL A 16 -3.05 1.63 1.47
C VAL A 16 -2.89 2.55 2.69
N VAL A 17 -2.74 3.85 2.45
CA VAL A 17 -2.65 4.92 3.46
C VAL A 17 -3.79 5.91 3.29
N GLU A 18 -3.99 6.80 4.25
CA GLU A 18 -5.03 7.84 4.21
C GLU A 18 -5.00 8.67 2.90
N PRO A 19 -6.17 8.99 2.30
CA PRO A 19 -6.32 9.75 1.05
C PRO A 19 -5.53 11.05 0.98
N ALA A 20 -5.40 11.75 2.11
CA ALA A 20 -4.65 13.00 2.23
C ALA A 20 -3.15 12.83 1.90
N LYS A 21 -2.63 11.60 1.97
CA LYS A 21 -1.22 11.28 1.68
C LYS A 21 -1.00 10.75 0.26
N TRP A 22 -2.05 10.49 -0.51
CA TRP A 22 -1.94 9.87 -1.83
C TRP A 22 -1.17 10.73 -2.82
N ASP A 23 -1.33 12.06 -2.78
CA ASP A 23 -0.57 12.96 -3.66
C ASP A 23 0.93 12.92 -3.38
N LYS A 24 1.32 12.86 -2.10
CA LYS A 24 2.72 12.68 -1.70
C LYS A 24 3.28 11.35 -2.21
N GLY A 25 2.52 10.26 -2.05
CA GLY A 25 2.91 8.94 -2.55
C GLY A 25 3.03 8.90 -4.08
N ARG A 26 2.09 9.52 -4.80
CA ARG A 26 2.15 9.66 -6.26
C ARG A 26 3.38 10.44 -6.71
N ALA A 27 3.70 11.55 -6.04
CA ALA A 27 4.89 12.35 -6.37
C ALA A 27 6.18 11.51 -6.21
N ALA A 28 6.33 10.80 -5.08
CA ALA A 28 7.47 9.92 -4.85
C ALA A 28 7.58 8.81 -5.91
N ASN A 29 6.45 8.15 -6.25
CA ASN A 29 6.43 7.12 -7.29
C ASN A 29 6.80 7.67 -8.67
N ARG A 30 6.38 8.90 -9.01
CA ARG A 30 6.75 9.56 -10.27
C ARG A 30 8.25 9.88 -10.31
N GLU A 31 8.82 10.34 -9.21
CA GLU A 31 10.25 10.61 -9.09
C GLU A 31 11.07 9.33 -9.24
N ASN A 32 10.68 8.25 -8.55
CA ASN A 32 11.32 6.94 -8.68
C ASN A 32 11.22 6.39 -10.11
N TYR A 33 10.05 6.53 -10.75
CA TYR A 33 9.88 6.14 -12.15
C TYR A 33 10.81 6.94 -13.08
N LYS A 34 10.91 8.26 -12.89
CA LYS A 34 11.82 9.11 -13.67
C LYS A 34 13.28 8.74 -13.45
N ARG A 35 13.67 8.43 -12.21
CA ARG A 35 15.01 7.95 -11.87
C ARG A 35 15.33 6.63 -12.58
N ARG A 36 14.38 5.70 -12.63
CA ARG A 36 14.56 4.36 -13.21
C ARG A 36 14.53 4.34 -14.74
N TYR A 37 13.66 5.14 -15.37
CA TYR A 37 13.40 5.06 -16.81
C TYR A 37 13.80 6.32 -17.60
N GLY A 38 14.32 7.35 -16.92
CA GLY A 38 14.75 8.61 -17.55
C GLY A 38 13.61 9.47 -18.12
N THR A 39 12.36 9.06 -17.96
CA THR A 39 11.18 9.77 -18.46
C THR A 39 10.09 9.87 -17.42
N GLU A 40 9.22 10.87 -17.53
CA GLU A 40 8.08 10.99 -16.63
C GLU A 40 6.93 10.09 -17.04
N PRO A 41 6.26 9.41 -16.10
CA PRO A 41 5.11 8.59 -16.44
C PRO A 41 3.93 9.50 -16.83
N ALA A 42 3.13 9.05 -17.79
CA ALA A 42 1.90 9.75 -18.15
C ALA A 42 0.94 9.83 -16.95
N ILE A 43 0.25 10.96 -16.79
CA ILE A 43 -0.78 11.09 -15.76
C ILE A 43 -2.02 10.34 -16.24
N HIS A 44 -2.50 9.39 -15.43
CA HIS A 44 -3.72 8.66 -15.77
C HIS A 44 -4.94 9.59 -15.71
N PRO A 45 -5.82 9.64 -16.73
CA PRO A 45 -6.95 10.58 -16.77
C PRO A 45 -7.87 10.51 -15.55
N LYS A 46 -8.09 9.31 -15.00
CA LYS A 46 -8.87 9.13 -13.77
C LYS A 46 -8.29 9.85 -12.55
N ALA A 47 -6.98 10.06 -12.47
CA ALA A 47 -6.36 10.80 -11.36
C ALA A 47 -6.72 12.30 -11.41
N LEU A 48 -6.93 12.85 -12.61
CA LEU A 48 -7.34 14.25 -12.80
C LEU A 48 -8.79 14.51 -12.39
N GLN A 49 -9.60 13.45 -12.30
CA GLN A 49 -11.02 13.51 -11.93
C GLN A 49 -11.25 13.16 -10.45
N GLU A 50 -10.22 12.78 -9.70
CA GLU A 50 -10.35 12.41 -8.28
C GLU A 50 -10.55 13.65 -7.40
N THR A 51 -11.75 13.80 -6.85
CA THR A 51 -12.03 14.66 -5.70
C THR A 51 -11.70 13.94 -4.39
N MET A 52 -11.63 14.67 -3.27
CA MET A 52 -11.40 14.05 -1.95
C MET A 52 -12.50 13.03 -1.60
N ASP A 53 -13.78 13.37 -1.86
CA ASP A 53 -14.93 12.48 -1.62
C ASP A 53 -14.80 11.14 -2.35
N ILE A 54 -14.30 11.16 -3.59
CA ILE A 54 -14.05 9.94 -4.38
C ILE A 54 -12.93 9.12 -3.74
N ARG A 55 -11.86 9.77 -3.30
CA ARG A 55 -10.71 9.09 -2.66
C ARG A 55 -11.13 8.47 -1.32
N GLU A 56 -11.88 9.18 -0.50
CA GLU A 56 -12.42 8.67 0.77
C GLU A 56 -13.35 7.48 0.56
N SER A 57 -14.26 7.58 -0.42
CA SER A 57 -15.17 6.48 -0.77
C SER A 57 -14.41 5.22 -1.20
N ARG A 58 -13.33 5.36 -1.97
CA ARG A 58 -12.46 4.24 -2.36
C ARG A 58 -11.66 3.70 -1.18
N TYR A 59 -11.09 4.59 -0.37
CA TYR A 59 -10.28 4.23 0.77
C TYR A 59 -11.07 3.49 1.84
N LYS A 60 -12.37 3.76 1.98
CA LYS A 60 -13.23 3.02 2.91
C LYS A 60 -13.10 1.49 2.73
N TRP A 61 -13.16 1.00 1.49
CA TRP A 61 -13.04 -0.44 1.20
C TRP A 61 -11.67 -1.00 1.58
N ILE A 62 -10.61 -0.21 1.35
CA ILE A 62 -9.24 -0.57 1.72
C ILE A 62 -9.12 -0.65 3.24
N ARG A 63 -9.59 0.39 3.93
CA ARG A 63 -9.56 0.47 5.39
C ARG A 63 -10.34 -0.66 6.05
N ASP A 64 -11.55 -0.95 5.58
CA ASP A 64 -12.38 -2.02 6.13
C ASP A 64 -11.67 -3.39 6.01
N GLY A 65 -10.99 -3.66 4.90
CA GLY A 65 -10.19 -4.87 4.71
C GLY A 65 -8.98 -4.95 5.65
N LEU A 66 -8.26 -3.83 5.83
CA LEU A 66 -7.14 -3.76 6.77
C LEU A 66 -7.58 -3.87 8.23
N ASP A 67 -8.73 -3.29 8.58
CA ASP A 67 -9.31 -3.38 9.93
C ASP A 67 -9.72 -4.82 10.26
N PHE A 68 -10.24 -5.56 9.28
CA PHE A 68 -10.49 -7.00 9.44
C PHE A 68 -9.21 -7.79 9.76
N LEU A 69 -8.13 -7.57 9.00
CA LEU A 69 -6.84 -8.23 9.25
C LEU A 69 -6.27 -7.84 10.62
N ARG A 70 -6.39 -6.56 11.00
CA ARG A 70 -5.98 -6.06 12.33
C ARG A 70 -6.74 -6.78 13.44
N ALA A 71 -8.06 -6.92 13.31
CA ALA A 71 -8.89 -7.63 14.29
C ALA A 71 -8.46 -9.10 14.41
N LYS A 72 -8.17 -9.77 13.28
CA LYS A 72 -7.66 -11.15 13.29
C LYS A 72 -6.28 -11.29 13.94
N LEU A 73 -5.39 -10.32 13.73
CA LEU A 73 -4.08 -10.33 14.39
C LEU A 73 -4.21 -10.14 15.91
N GLN A 74 -5.13 -9.28 16.35
CA GLN A 74 -5.44 -9.06 17.78
C GLN A 74 -6.10 -10.27 18.44
N GLU A 75 -6.91 -11.03 17.69
CA GLU A 75 -7.53 -12.28 18.17
C GLU A 75 -6.47 -13.38 18.37
N VAL A 76 -5.61 -13.58 17.36
CA VAL A 76 -4.61 -14.66 17.35
C VAL A 76 -3.43 -14.39 18.27
N ARG A 77 -3.04 -13.11 18.43
CA ARG A 77 -1.90 -12.65 19.26
C ARG A 77 -0.63 -13.49 19.04
N PRO A 78 -0.07 -13.52 17.82
CA PRO A 78 1.15 -14.29 17.58
C PRO A 78 2.36 -13.67 18.31
N ASP A 79 3.31 -14.51 18.71
CA ASP A 79 4.58 -14.05 19.31
C ASP A 79 5.50 -13.39 18.28
N ALA A 80 5.34 -13.71 16.99
CA ALA A 80 6.13 -13.18 15.89
C ALA A 80 5.29 -13.04 14.60
N VAL A 81 5.64 -12.08 13.77
CA VAL A 81 5.05 -11.86 12.44
C VAL A 81 6.15 -11.97 11.39
N ILE A 82 5.97 -12.85 10.40
CA ILE A 82 6.84 -12.93 9.22
C ILE A 82 6.17 -12.13 8.11
N LEU A 83 6.81 -11.04 7.69
CA LEU A 83 6.34 -10.21 6.58
C LEU A 83 7.11 -10.57 5.31
N VAL A 84 6.39 -10.85 4.23
CA VAL A 84 6.97 -11.13 2.91
C VAL A 84 6.46 -10.07 1.94
N GLY A 85 7.39 -9.36 1.29
CA GLY A 85 7.14 -8.36 0.28
C GLY A 85 8.39 -8.15 -0.56
N ASP A 86 8.24 -7.60 -1.76
CA ASP A 86 9.35 -7.23 -2.63
C ASP A 86 9.86 -5.81 -2.31
N ASP A 87 11.16 -5.61 -2.50
CA ASP A 87 11.79 -4.28 -2.43
C ASP A 87 11.51 -3.54 -3.75
N GLN A 88 10.96 -2.33 -3.66
CA GLN A 88 10.63 -1.52 -4.84
C GLN A 88 11.82 -0.65 -5.29
N ASP A 89 13.05 -1.21 -5.29
CA ASP A 89 14.31 -0.50 -5.60
C ASP A 89 14.66 0.59 -4.57
N GLU A 90 14.36 0.28 -3.32
CA GLU A 90 14.57 1.16 -2.18
C GLU A 90 15.88 0.81 -1.48
N ASN A 91 16.17 -0.48 -1.34
CA ASN A 91 17.37 -1.00 -0.68
C ASN A 91 18.21 -1.90 -1.59
N PHE A 92 17.60 -2.51 -2.60
CA PHE A 92 18.27 -3.43 -3.52
C PHE A 92 18.03 -2.99 -4.96
N SER A 93 19.11 -2.85 -5.73
CA SER A 93 19.04 -2.55 -7.16
C SER A 93 19.40 -3.81 -7.96
N GLU A 94 18.57 -4.14 -8.95
CA GLU A 94 18.82 -5.18 -9.96
C GLU A 94 19.53 -4.61 -11.20
#